data_AF-A0A7M2RKY4-F1
#
_entry.id   AF-A0A7M2RKY4-F1
#
_cell.length_a   1.000
_cell.length_b   1.000
_cell.length_c   1.000
_cell.angle_alpha   90.00
_cell.angle_beta   90.00
_cell.angle_gamma   90.00
#
_symmetry.space_group_name_H-M   'P 1'
#
loop_
_entity.id
_entity.type
_entity.pdbx_description
1 polymer ?
#
loop_
_entity_poly.entity_id
_entity_poly.type
_entity_poly.pdbx_seq_one_letter_code
_entity_poly.pdbx_strand_id
1 'polypeptide(L)'
;MGRNLTELHPRLQEKVAQLQILCAKENLLLGIGECFRTAAEQNELYAQGRTKAGAIITNAPGSSYSSQHQWGIAFDFFKNVRGHEYDDNAFFTRVSQLGRTIGLAWGGDWHSIVDKPHLYLPDWGSNTGILKSTYGTFESFKKTWRKASITPIKPAQPVVEPPWKATGTATCGGDGVRVRMIPNGNVILQLNKGQRFEVNGETSGKWVKIKAQNTIGWMHSNYVKYDKLILKEDGKWGADTTRRAQQIFGLPQDGVISNQLNFYKSICPGILSAQWSNAKKGGSQLVRAMQAWLGIPQDGYIGPVFIKALQGKMGKRQDGVLSNPSQCITAFQHWCNQQS
;
A
#
# COMPACT_ATOMS: atom_id res chain seq x y z
N MET A 1 -19.16 -23.51 -12.92
CA MET A 1 -19.40 -22.06 -12.83
C MET A 1 -18.36 -21.32 -13.65
N GLY A 2 -18.78 -20.25 -14.32
CA GLY A 2 -18.03 -19.55 -15.34
C GLY A 2 -16.77 -18.88 -14.80
N ARG A 3 -15.60 -19.40 -15.19
CA ARG A 3 -14.29 -18.73 -15.03
C ARG A 3 -14.03 -17.73 -16.16
N ASN A 4 -15.07 -17.33 -16.89
CA ASN A 4 -14.92 -16.57 -18.11
C ASN A 4 -14.67 -15.09 -17.79
N LEU A 5 -13.40 -14.70 -17.81
CA LEU A 5 -12.97 -13.32 -17.59
C LEU A 5 -13.52 -12.36 -18.64
N THR A 6 -13.79 -12.82 -19.86
CA THR A 6 -14.24 -11.96 -20.98
C THR A 6 -15.62 -11.34 -20.76
N GLU A 7 -16.40 -11.89 -19.81
CA GLU A 7 -17.73 -11.40 -19.46
C GLU A 7 -17.72 -10.41 -18.28
N LEU A 8 -16.57 -10.20 -17.65
CA LEU A 8 -16.38 -9.16 -16.65
C LEU A 8 -16.30 -7.77 -17.31
N HIS A 9 -16.56 -6.74 -16.53
CA HIS A 9 -16.34 -5.36 -16.92
C HIS A 9 -14.88 -5.18 -17.40
N PRO A 10 -14.59 -4.49 -18.51
CA PRO A 10 -13.22 -4.37 -19.06
C PRO A 10 -12.18 -3.92 -18.04
N ARG A 11 -12.49 -2.87 -17.25
CA ARG A 11 -11.66 -2.46 -16.09
C ARG A 11 -11.35 -3.62 -15.14
N LEU A 12 -12.32 -4.47 -14.81
CA LEU A 12 -12.10 -5.59 -13.91
C LEU A 12 -11.21 -6.67 -14.54
N GLN A 13 -11.30 -6.90 -15.85
CA GLN A 13 -10.38 -7.79 -16.57
C GLN A 13 -8.93 -7.31 -16.42
N GLU A 14 -8.69 -6.01 -16.59
CA GLU A 14 -7.36 -5.40 -16.37
C GLU A 14 -6.90 -5.56 -14.92
N LYS A 15 -7.80 -5.37 -13.94
CA LYS A 15 -7.47 -5.55 -12.53
C LYS A 15 -7.15 -7.00 -12.18
N VAL A 16 -7.85 -7.97 -12.76
CA VAL A 16 -7.51 -9.39 -12.58
C VAL A 16 -6.09 -9.67 -13.10
N ALA A 17 -5.73 -9.18 -14.28
CA ALA A 17 -4.38 -9.34 -14.82
C ALA A 17 -3.31 -8.68 -13.92
N GLN A 18 -3.57 -7.45 -13.43
CA GLN A 18 -2.69 -6.76 -12.48
C GLN A 18 -2.55 -7.55 -11.17
N LEU A 19 -3.64 -8.10 -10.65
CA LEU A 19 -3.65 -8.88 -9.42
C LEU A 19 -2.88 -10.18 -9.56
N GLN A 20 -3.01 -10.89 -10.69
CA GLN A 20 -2.24 -12.10 -10.99
C GLN A 20 -0.73 -11.80 -10.98
N ILE A 21 -0.31 -10.67 -11.56
CA ILE A 21 1.09 -10.23 -11.52
C ILE A 21 1.54 -9.95 -10.09
N LEU A 22 0.76 -9.20 -9.31
CA LEU A 22 1.08 -8.89 -7.92
C LEU A 22 1.16 -10.15 -7.04
N CYS A 23 0.21 -11.08 -7.22
CA CYS A 23 0.20 -12.33 -6.48
C CYS A 23 1.39 -13.22 -6.87
N ALA A 24 1.71 -13.31 -8.16
CA ALA A 24 2.89 -14.04 -8.64
C ALA A 24 4.20 -13.48 -8.07
N LYS A 25 4.34 -12.13 -7.99
CA LYS A 25 5.50 -11.49 -7.34
C LYS A 25 5.64 -11.87 -5.87
N GLU A 26 4.54 -12.22 -5.21
CA GLU A 26 4.52 -12.64 -3.81
C GLU A 26 4.46 -14.15 -3.59
N ASN A 27 4.59 -14.95 -4.65
CA ASN A 27 4.39 -16.41 -4.64
C ASN A 27 3.03 -16.83 -4.04
N LEU A 28 2.03 -15.96 -4.15
CA LEU A 28 0.65 -16.28 -3.82
C LEU A 28 0.08 -17.04 -5.01
N LEU A 29 -0.21 -18.33 -4.80
CA LEU A 29 -0.81 -19.21 -5.80
C LEU A 29 -2.28 -18.82 -6.00
N LEU A 30 -2.50 -17.76 -6.78
CA LEU A 30 -3.83 -17.23 -7.06
C LEU A 30 -4.55 -18.07 -8.10
N GLY A 31 -5.69 -18.65 -7.72
CA GLY A 31 -6.69 -19.18 -8.63
C GLY A 31 -7.85 -18.20 -8.79
N ILE A 32 -8.38 -18.08 -10.01
CA ILE A 32 -9.62 -17.33 -10.27
C ILE A 32 -10.80 -18.31 -10.26
N GLY A 33 -11.74 -18.06 -9.36
CA GLY A 33 -12.96 -18.82 -9.13
C GLY A 33 -14.12 -18.29 -9.99
N GLU A 34 -15.21 -17.90 -9.35
CA GLU A 34 -16.42 -17.46 -10.04
C GLU A 34 -16.28 -16.05 -10.61
N CYS A 35 -16.63 -15.85 -11.88
CA CYS A 35 -16.61 -14.55 -12.55
C CYS A 35 -18.04 -14.05 -12.78
N PHE A 36 -18.45 -13.85 -14.04
CA PHE A 36 -19.83 -13.52 -14.37
C PHE A 36 -20.76 -14.70 -14.11
N ARG A 37 -21.94 -14.40 -13.56
CA ARG A 37 -23.01 -15.39 -13.33
C ARG A 37 -24.32 -14.87 -13.90
N THR A 38 -24.92 -15.62 -14.81
CA THR A 38 -26.23 -15.25 -15.38
C THR A 38 -27.36 -15.34 -14.35
N ALA A 39 -28.50 -14.72 -14.63
CA ALA A 39 -29.69 -14.86 -13.78
C ALA A 39 -30.21 -16.30 -13.70
N ALA A 40 -30.09 -17.08 -14.78
CA ALA A 40 -30.46 -18.49 -14.78
C ALA A 40 -29.55 -19.31 -13.86
N GLU A 41 -28.23 -19.12 -13.94
CA GLU A 41 -27.28 -19.78 -13.04
C GLU A 41 -27.47 -19.37 -11.57
N GLN A 42 -27.81 -18.10 -11.31
CA GLN A 42 -28.13 -17.65 -9.95
C GLN A 42 -29.41 -18.30 -9.40
N ASN A 43 -30.43 -18.52 -10.24
CA ASN A 43 -31.64 -19.25 -9.84
C ASN A 43 -31.35 -20.72 -9.49
N GLU A 44 -30.42 -21.35 -10.20
CA GLU A 44 -29.95 -22.71 -9.91
C GLU A 44 -29.30 -22.82 -8.52
N LEU A 45 -28.51 -21.81 -8.12
CA LEU A 45 -27.95 -21.75 -6.75
C LEU A 45 -29.01 -21.42 -5.70
N TYR A 46 -29.95 -20.55 -6.01
CA TYR A 46 -31.06 -20.22 -5.11
C TYR A 46 -31.95 -21.44 -4.81
N ALA A 47 -32.08 -22.37 -5.77
CA ALA A 47 -32.84 -23.60 -5.61
C ALA A 47 -32.20 -24.60 -4.62
N GLN A 48 -30.89 -24.55 -4.39
CA GLN A 48 -30.20 -25.45 -3.45
C GLN A 48 -30.66 -25.22 -2.00
N GLY A 49 -30.95 -26.31 -1.29
CA GLY A 49 -31.54 -26.30 0.04
C GLY A 49 -33.01 -25.86 0.09
N ARG A 50 -33.65 -25.64 -1.07
CA ARG A 50 -35.08 -25.25 -1.19
C ARG A 50 -35.85 -26.25 -2.03
N THR A 51 -35.60 -26.26 -3.33
CA THR A 51 -36.24 -27.17 -4.31
C THR A 51 -35.26 -28.22 -4.85
N LYS A 52 -33.97 -28.10 -4.53
CA LYS A 52 -32.91 -29.08 -4.77
C LYS A 52 -32.16 -29.39 -3.48
N ALA A 53 -31.67 -30.62 -3.33
CA ALA A 53 -30.85 -30.99 -2.17
C ALA A 53 -29.52 -30.22 -2.13
N GLY A 54 -29.03 -29.89 -0.93
CA GLY A 54 -27.78 -29.15 -0.71
C GLY A 54 -27.90 -28.08 0.37
N ALA A 55 -26.78 -27.45 0.73
CA ALA A 55 -26.79 -26.30 1.64
C ALA A 55 -27.32 -25.04 0.93
N ILE A 56 -27.98 -24.16 1.67
CA ILE A 56 -28.37 -22.84 1.14
C ILE A 56 -27.09 -21.99 1.02
N ILE A 57 -26.64 -21.76 -0.22
CA ILE A 57 -25.44 -20.96 -0.52
C ILE A 57 -25.77 -19.53 -0.97
N THR A 58 -27.04 -19.21 -1.20
CA THR A 58 -27.49 -17.85 -1.51
C THR A 58 -28.95 -17.62 -1.11
N ASN A 59 -29.25 -16.37 -0.75
CA ASN A 59 -30.61 -15.89 -0.46
C ASN A 59 -31.23 -15.06 -1.59
N ALA A 60 -30.50 -14.84 -2.69
CA ALA A 60 -30.93 -13.98 -3.79
C ALA A 60 -31.43 -14.81 -4.98
N PRO A 61 -32.71 -14.70 -5.37
CA PRO A 61 -33.19 -15.18 -6.67
C PRO A 61 -32.45 -14.46 -7.79
N GLY A 62 -32.19 -15.15 -8.90
CA GLY A 62 -31.52 -14.58 -10.07
C GLY A 62 -32.25 -13.38 -10.68
N SER A 63 -33.58 -13.38 -10.63
CA SER A 63 -34.41 -12.24 -11.07
C SER A 63 -34.24 -10.98 -10.21
N SER A 64 -33.68 -11.10 -9.01
CA SER A 64 -33.48 -9.97 -8.10
C SER A 64 -32.25 -9.12 -8.43
N TYR A 65 -31.34 -9.62 -9.29
CA TYR A 65 -30.04 -9.01 -9.61
C TYR A 65 -29.26 -8.54 -8.38
N SER A 66 -29.39 -9.27 -7.26
CA SER A 66 -28.83 -8.87 -5.96
C SER A 66 -27.40 -9.37 -5.74
N SER A 67 -26.83 -10.14 -6.67
CA SER A 67 -25.42 -10.57 -6.67
C SER A 67 -24.57 -9.70 -7.60
N GLN A 68 -23.40 -9.25 -7.13
CA GLN A 68 -22.45 -8.47 -7.94
C GLN A 68 -21.88 -9.26 -9.14
N HIS A 69 -21.83 -10.60 -9.07
CA HIS A 69 -21.44 -11.46 -10.19
C HIS A 69 -22.41 -11.35 -11.38
N GLN A 70 -23.69 -11.06 -11.13
CA GLN A 70 -24.69 -10.86 -12.19
C GLN A 70 -24.50 -9.55 -12.96
N TRP A 71 -23.61 -8.69 -12.50
CA TRP A 71 -23.29 -7.42 -13.14
C TRP A 71 -21.91 -7.42 -13.80
N GLY A 72 -21.14 -8.51 -13.67
CA GLY A 72 -19.78 -8.62 -14.20
C GLY A 72 -18.78 -7.69 -13.51
N ILE A 73 -19.08 -7.17 -12.32
CA ILE A 73 -18.22 -6.25 -11.57
C ILE A 73 -17.48 -6.91 -10.40
N ALA A 74 -17.60 -8.23 -10.26
CA ALA A 74 -16.94 -8.98 -9.22
C ALA A 74 -16.40 -10.31 -9.73
N PHE A 75 -15.43 -10.84 -9.01
CA PHE A 75 -14.93 -12.20 -9.17
C PHE A 75 -14.53 -12.76 -7.82
N ASP A 76 -14.61 -14.08 -7.70
CA ASP A 76 -14.09 -14.82 -6.58
C ASP A 76 -12.70 -15.37 -6.91
N PHE A 77 -11.87 -15.49 -5.90
CA PHE A 77 -10.55 -16.09 -6.01
C PHE A 77 -10.34 -17.16 -4.93
N PHE A 78 -9.34 -18.01 -5.13
CA PHE A 78 -9.01 -19.08 -4.21
C PHE A 78 -7.50 -19.34 -4.21
N LYS A 79 -7.03 -20.07 -3.21
CA LYS A 79 -5.64 -20.53 -3.17
C LYS A 79 -5.50 -21.76 -4.06
N ASN A 80 -4.71 -21.68 -5.12
CA ASN A 80 -4.52 -22.78 -6.07
C ASN A 80 -3.60 -23.88 -5.51
N VAL A 81 -4.01 -24.44 -4.39
CA VAL A 81 -3.39 -25.57 -3.69
C VAL A 81 -4.51 -26.56 -3.38
N ARG A 82 -4.39 -27.77 -3.94
CA ARG A 82 -5.42 -28.80 -3.84
C ARG A 82 -5.74 -29.13 -2.37
N GLY A 83 -7.01 -29.07 -2.01
CA GLY A 83 -7.51 -29.33 -0.64
C GLY A 83 -7.36 -28.16 0.33
N HIS A 84 -6.79 -27.04 -0.12
CA HIS A 84 -6.54 -25.82 0.68
C HIS A 84 -7.09 -24.57 -0.02
N GLU A 85 -8.11 -24.73 -0.87
CA GLU A 85 -8.61 -23.66 -1.72
C GLU A 85 -9.24 -22.51 -0.91
N TYR A 86 -9.84 -22.83 0.24
CA TYR A 86 -10.66 -21.91 1.04
C TYR A 86 -10.36 -21.90 2.55
N ASP A 87 -9.33 -22.58 3.02
CA ASP A 87 -9.01 -22.70 4.45
C ASP A 87 -7.95 -21.71 4.95
N ASP A 88 -7.31 -20.96 4.05
CA ASP A 88 -6.22 -20.03 4.36
C ASP A 88 -6.67 -18.56 4.44
N ASN A 89 -7.12 -18.14 5.61
CA ASN A 89 -7.54 -16.75 5.87
C ASN A 89 -6.43 -15.71 5.61
N ALA A 90 -5.17 -16.07 5.84
CA ALA A 90 -4.04 -15.16 5.63
C ALA A 90 -3.80 -14.93 4.14
N PHE A 91 -3.95 -15.97 3.31
CA PHE A 91 -3.95 -15.85 1.86
C PHE A 91 -5.04 -14.87 1.37
N PHE A 92 -6.30 -15.06 1.79
CA PHE A 92 -7.39 -14.16 1.37
C PHE A 92 -7.16 -12.71 1.77
N THR A 93 -6.67 -12.49 2.99
CA THR A 93 -6.34 -11.15 3.50
C THR A 93 -5.18 -10.53 2.72
N ARG A 94 -4.18 -11.33 2.32
CA ARG A 94 -3.03 -10.81 1.59
C ARG A 94 -3.39 -10.46 0.14
N VAL A 95 -4.09 -11.36 -0.55
CA VAL A 95 -4.56 -11.10 -1.93
C VAL A 95 -5.50 -9.89 -1.94
N SER A 96 -6.36 -9.72 -0.95
CA SER A 96 -7.25 -8.55 -0.88
C SER A 96 -6.49 -7.24 -0.66
N GLN A 97 -5.44 -7.22 0.16
CA GLN A 97 -4.56 -6.05 0.30
C GLN A 97 -3.92 -5.66 -1.05
N LEU A 98 -3.49 -6.64 -1.84
CA LEU A 98 -2.98 -6.40 -3.21
C LEU A 98 -4.09 -5.91 -4.15
N GLY A 99 -5.29 -6.49 -4.06
CA GLY A 99 -6.46 -6.01 -4.81
C GLY A 99 -6.77 -4.54 -4.51
N ARG A 100 -6.64 -4.10 -3.26
CA ARG A 100 -6.86 -2.70 -2.87
C ARG A 100 -5.86 -1.74 -3.50
N THR A 101 -4.59 -2.13 -3.66
CA THR A 101 -3.58 -1.23 -4.27
C THR A 101 -3.89 -0.92 -5.73
N ILE A 102 -4.65 -1.80 -6.40
CA ILE A 102 -5.09 -1.62 -7.78
C ILE A 102 -6.54 -1.14 -7.88
N GLY A 103 -7.18 -0.78 -6.76
CA GLY A 103 -8.51 -0.15 -6.73
C GLY A 103 -9.69 -1.10 -6.65
N LEU A 104 -9.50 -2.35 -6.20
CA LEU A 104 -10.59 -3.27 -5.87
C LEU A 104 -11.03 -3.13 -4.40
N ALA A 105 -12.30 -3.39 -4.14
CA ALA A 105 -12.84 -3.60 -2.80
C ALA A 105 -13.03 -5.09 -2.50
N TRP A 106 -13.20 -5.43 -1.22
CA TRP A 106 -13.16 -6.82 -0.72
C TRP A 106 -14.41 -7.19 0.08
N GLY A 107 -15.01 -8.34 -0.22
CA GLY A 107 -16.18 -8.85 0.50
C GLY A 107 -15.87 -9.31 1.93
N GLY A 108 -14.59 -9.50 2.27
CA GLY A 108 -14.16 -9.76 3.64
C GLY A 108 -14.39 -8.58 4.61
N ASP A 109 -14.63 -7.37 4.10
CA ASP A 109 -14.96 -6.18 4.91
C ASP A 109 -16.45 -6.03 5.21
N TRP A 110 -17.31 -6.88 4.65
CA TRP A 110 -18.75 -6.78 4.84
C TRP A 110 -19.15 -7.17 6.27
N HIS A 111 -20.17 -6.53 6.83
CA HIS A 111 -20.66 -6.86 8.18
C HIS A 111 -21.35 -8.24 8.21
N SER A 112 -22.14 -8.54 7.18
CA SER A 112 -22.74 -9.85 6.92
C SER A 112 -23.37 -9.84 5.53
N ILE A 113 -23.29 -10.91 4.72
CA ILE A 113 -22.46 -12.11 4.95
C ILE A 113 -21.02 -11.75 4.58
N VAL A 114 -20.04 -12.11 5.42
CA VAL A 114 -18.61 -11.90 5.13
C VAL A 114 -18.18 -12.85 4.02
N ASP A 115 -17.66 -12.33 2.90
CA ASP A 115 -17.28 -13.13 1.73
C ASP A 115 -15.79 -12.92 1.35
N LYS A 116 -14.92 -13.75 1.93
CA LYS A 116 -13.45 -13.59 1.82
C LYS A 116 -12.89 -13.88 0.41
N PRO A 117 -13.44 -14.82 -0.37
CA PRO A 117 -13.07 -15.00 -1.78
C PRO A 117 -13.40 -13.81 -2.69
N HIS A 118 -14.20 -12.84 -2.26
CA HIS A 118 -14.85 -11.91 -3.17
C HIS A 118 -14.11 -10.57 -3.36
N LEU A 119 -13.76 -10.21 -4.61
CA LEU A 119 -13.24 -8.90 -4.98
C LEU A 119 -14.11 -8.23 -6.05
N TYR A 120 -14.29 -6.91 -5.94
CA TYR A 120 -15.21 -6.17 -6.82
C TYR A 120 -14.78 -4.73 -7.10
N LEU A 121 -15.35 -4.15 -8.16
CA LEU A 121 -15.24 -2.72 -8.47
C LEU A 121 -16.15 -1.90 -7.53
N PRO A 122 -15.61 -0.97 -6.73
CA PRO A 122 -16.37 -0.26 -5.70
C PRO A 122 -17.31 0.84 -6.23
N ASP A 123 -17.25 1.16 -7.53
CA ASP A 123 -17.93 2.30 -8.16
C ASP A 123 -19.46 2.31 -7.93
N TRP A 124 -20.07 1.15 -7.68
CA TRP A 124 -21.50 1.00 -7.44
C TRP A 124 -21.86 0.55 -6.01
N GLY A 125 -20.91 0.68 -5.07
CA GLY A 125 -21.09 0.31 -3.67
C GLY A 125 -20.91 -1.19 -3.40
N SER A 126 -21.05 -1.57 -2.13
CA SER A 126 -20.94 -2.96 -1.66
C SER A 126 -22.17 -3.83 -1.92
N ASN A 127 -23.23 -3.26 -2.50
CA ASN A 127 -24.45 -3.97 -2.91
C ASN A 127 -24.83 -3.55 -4.34
N THR A 128 -25.86 -4.16 -4.91
CA THR A 128 -26.28 -3.88 -6.30
C THR A 128 -27.37 -2.82 -6.42
N GLY A 129 -27.69 -2.08 -5.35
CA GLY A 129 -28.77 -1.10 -5.33
C GLY A 129 -28.63 -0.04 -6.42
N ILE A 130 -27.43 0.56 -6.53
CA ILE A 130 -27.13 1.57 -7.56
C ILE A 130 -27.26 0.97 -8.96
N LEU A 131 -26.69 -0.22 -9.19
CA LEU A 131 -26.77 -0.89 -10.49
C LEU A 131 -28.21 -1.16 -10.92
N LYS A 132 -29.04 -1.66 -9.99
CA LYS A 132 -30.46 -1.93 -10.22
C LYS A 132 -31.23 -0.65 -10.52
N SER A 133 -31.06 0.39 -9.72
CA SER A 133 -31.78 1.66 -9.92
C SER A 133 -31.39 2.38 -11.20
N THR A 134 -30.11 2.28 -11.60
CA THR A 134 -29.58 3.04 -12.75
C THR A 134 -29.75 2.30 -14.07
N TYR A 135 -29.55 0.98 -14.09
CA TYR A 135 -29.50 0.22 -15.35
C TYR A 135 -30.61 -0.82 -15.49
N GLY A 136 -31.23 -1.25 -14.38
CA GLY A 136 -32.28 -2.27 -14.35
C GLY A 136 -31.78 -3.69 -14.61
N THR A 137 -31.05 -3.92 -15.71
CA THR A 137 -30.55 -5.23 -16.13
C THR A 137 -29.07 -5.20 -16.50
N PHE A 138 -28.42 -6.37 -16.45
CA PHE A 138 -27.05 -6.53 -16.91
C PHE A 138 -26.85 -6.08 -18.37
N GLU A 139 -27.76 -6.42 -19.28
CA GLU A 139 -27.64 -6.05 -20.69
C GLU A 139 -27.64 -4.53 -20.90
N SER A 140 -28.48 -3.80 -20.16
CA SER A 140 -28.47 -2.33 -20.16
C SER A 140 -27.17 -1.77 -19.63
N PHE A 141 -26.62 -2.37 -18.57
CA PHE A 141 -25.33 -1.98 -18.01
C PHE A 141 -24.16 -2.28 -18.97
N LYS A 142 -24.11 -3.47 -19.55
CA LYS A 142 -23.07 -3.93 -20.48
C LYS A 142 -22.96 -3.05 -21.73
N LYS A 143 -24.08 -2.51 -22.22
CA LYS A 143 -24.10 -1.52 -23.32
C LYS A 143 -23.30 -0.26 -23.01
N THR A 144 -23.17 0.12 -21.74
CA THR A 144 -22.39 1.30 -21.33
C THR A 144 -20.89 1.09 -21.41
N TRP A 145 -20.41 -0.17 -21.39
CA TRP A 145 -18.98 -0.49 -21.37
C TRP A 145 -18.26 -0.06 -22.66
N ARG A 146 -18.99 0.06 -23.78
CA ARG A 146 -18.44 0.45 -25.09
C ARG A 146 -18.18 1.96 -25.26
N LYS A 147 -18.66 2.82 -24.38
CA LYS A 147 -18.46 4.28 -24.48
C LYS A 147 -17.16 4.78 -23.82
N ALA A 148 -16.46 3.93 -23.06
CA ALA A 148 -15.13 4.26 -22.55
C ALA A 148 -14.06 3.62 -23.46
N SER A 149 -13.29 4.48 -24.14
CA SER A 149 -12.06 4.22 -24.92
C SER A 149 -12.17 3.51 -26.29
N ILE A 150 -12.42 4.29 -27.34
CA ILE A 150 -11.90 3.99 -28.69
C ILE A 150 -10.47 4.54 -28.74
N THR A 151 -9.51 3.73 -28.30
CA THR A 151 -8.12 3.86 -28.76
C THR A 151 -7.61 2.43 -28.91
N PRO A 152 -7.16 2.00 -30.10
CA PRO A 152 -6.60 0.66 -30.26
C PRO A 152 -5.31 0.57 -29.43
N ILE A 153 -5.36 -0.13 -28.29
CA ILE A 153 -4.16 -0.37 -27.50
C ILE A 153 -3.41 -1.54 -28.16
N LYS A 154 -2.26 -1.18 -28.74
CA LYS A 154 -1.17 -2.04 -29.20
C LYS A 154 -0.89 -3.17 -28.19
N PRO A 155 -0.58 -4.40 -28.63
CA PRO A 155 -0.20 -5.49 -27.72
C PRO A 155 0.87 -5.02 -26.74
N ALA A 156 0.62 -5.20 -25.45
CA ALA A 156 1.49 -4.71 -24.39
C ALA A 156 2.91 -5.28 -24.56
N GLN A 157 3.86 -4.40 -24.86
CA GLN A 157 5.27 -4.65 -24.58
C GLN A 157 5.44 -4.84 -23.07
N PRO A 158 6.41 -5.66 -22.62
CA PRO A 158 6.65 -5.91 -21.20
C PRO A 158 6.81 -4.58 -20.46
N VAL A 159 6.02 -4.41 -19.40
CA VAL A 159 6.04 -3.24 -18.52
C VAL A 159 7.44 -3.14 -17.93
N VAL A 160 8.24 -2.22 -18.47
CA VAL A 160 9.48 -1.76 -17.86
C VAL A 160 9.05 -1.12 -16.53
N GLU A 161 9.40 -1.73 -15.41
CA GLU A 161 9.22 -1.10 -14.10
C GLU A 161 9.82 0.31 -14.15
N PRO A 162 9.23 1.32 -13.46
CA PRO A 162 9.83 2.64 -13.42
C PRO A 162 11.31 2.48 -13.01
N PRO A 163 12.23 3.19 -13.70
CA PRO A 163 13.66 3.00 -13.49
C PRO A 163 13.98 3.17 -12.01
N TRP A 164 14.76 2.24 -11.46
CA TRP A 164 15.17 2.27 -10.06
C TRP A 164 15.69 3.66 -9.68
N LYS A 165 15.06 4.27 -8.67
CA LYS A 165 15.44 5.58 -8.14
C LYS A 165 16.04 5.40 -6.75
N ALA A 166 17.37 5.35 -6.68
CA ALA A 166 18.07 5.29 -5.40
C ALA A 166 17.77 6.56 -4.57
N THR A 167 17.55 6.36 -3.28
CA THR A 167 17.45 7.42 -2.26
C THR A 167 18.64 7.41 -1.31
N GLY A 168 19.53 6.43 -1.45
CA GLY A 168 20.76 6.32 -0.67
C GLY A 168 21.56 5.07 -1.00
N THR A 169 22.67 4.90 -0.31
CA THR A 169 23.51 3.71 -0.37
C THR A 169 23.80 3.19 1.04
N ALA A 170 24.13 1.91 1.13
CA ALA A 170 24.38 1.22 2.38
C ALA A 170 25.36 0.06 2.16
N THR A 171 25.91 -0.43 3.27
CA THR A 171 26.74 -1.63 3.34
C THR A 171 26.03 -2.75 4.08
N CYS A 172 26.37 -4.00 3.75
CA CYS A 172 25.85 -5.16 4.44
C CYS A 172 26.55 -5.34 5.79
N GLY A 173 25.78 -5.51 6.87
CA GLY A 173 26.29 -5.61 8.23
C GLY A 173 26.75 -7.00 8.67
N GLY A 174 26.55 -8.05 7.87
CA GLY A 174 26.87 -9.43 8.22
C GLY A 174 27.19 -10.29 7.01
N ASP A 175 27.63 -11.52 7.25
CA ASP A 175 28.03 -12.47 6.20
C ASP A 175 26.89 -13.40 5.78
N GLY A 176 26.79 -13.70 4.49
CA GLY A 176 25.77 -14.59 3.94
C GLY A 176 24.32 -14.06 4.04
N VAL A 177 24.14 -12.75 4.19
CA VAL A 177 22.83 -12.11 4.39
C VAL A 177 21.97 -12.28 3.14
N ARG A 178 20.77 -12.83 3.34
CA ARG A 178 19.84 -13.17 2.26
C ARG A 178 19.06 -11.95 1.79
N VAL A 179 19.20 -11.62 0.51
CA VAL A 179 18.35 -10.70 -0.23
C VAL A 179 17.27 -11.53 -0.91
N ARG A 180 16.00 -11.17 -0.70
CA ARG A 180 14.85 -11.95 -1.13
C ARG A 180 14.02 -11.18 -2.16
N MET A 181 13.35 -11.88 -3.05
CA MET A 181 12.50 -11.25 -4.07
C MET A 181 11.40 -10.37 -3.45
N ILE A 182 10.84 -10.83 -2.34
CA ILE A 182 9.92 -10.13 -1.44
C ILE A 182 10.26 -10.49 0.01
N PRO A 183 9.81 -9.72 1.03
CA PRO A 183 9.94 -10.09 2.43
C PRO A 183 9.58 -11.56 2.69
N ASN A 184 10.47 -12.31 3.37
CA ASN A 184 10.33 -13.75 3.64
C ASN A 184 10.20 -14.69 2.42
N GLY A 185 10.28 -14.20 1.18
CA GLY A 185 10.19 -15.02 -0.04
C GLY A 185 11.51 -15.69 -0.43
N ASN A 186 11.60 -16.17 -1.68
CA ASN A 186 12.79 -16.84 -2.20
C ASN A 186 14.04 -15.94 -2.12
N VAL A 187 15.17 -16.54 -1.74
CA VAL A 187 16.48 -15.89 -1.77
C VAL A 187 16.90 -15.76 -3.22
N ILE A 188 17.25 -14.54 -3.62
CA ILE A 188 17.68 -14.24 -5.00
C ILE A 188 19.13 -13.76 -5.07
N LEU A 189 19.69 -13.35 -3.94
CA LEU A 189 21.08 -12.93 -3.80
C LEU A 189 21.51 -13.09 -2.33
N GLN A 190 22.80 -13.32 -2.10
CA GLN A 190 23.41 -13.20 -0.77
C GLN A 190 24.49 -12.14 -0.78
N LEU A 191 24.56 -11.36 0.29
CA LEU A 191 25.56 -10.33 0.51
C LEU A 191 26.40 -10.65 1.75
N ASN A 192 27.69 -10.40 1.66
CA ASN A 192 28.65 -10.51 2.74
C ASN A 192 28.94 -9.13 3.35
N LYS A 193 29.53 -9.14 4.56
CA LYS A 193 29.78 -7.93 5.32
C LYS A 193 30.63 -6.95 4.51
N GLY A 194 30.22 -5.68 4.51
CA GLY A 194 30.88 -4.60 3.76
C GLY A 194 30.47 -4.49 2.29
N GLN A 195 29.79 -5.48 1.70
CA GLN A 195 29.30 -5.35 0.32
C GLN A 195 28.24 -4.25 0.22
N ARG A 196 28.38 -3.42 -0.82
CA ARG A 196 27.58 -2.20 -1.03
C ARG A 196 26.33 -2.47 -1.85
N PHE A 197 25.29 -1.70 -1.57
CA PHE A 197 24.03 -1.71 -2.31
C PHE A 197 23.30 -0.36 -2.21
N GLU A 198 22.38 -0.13 -3.12
CA GLU A 198 21.50 1.03 -3.14
C GLU A 198 20.20 0.72 -2.39
N VAL A 199 19.57 1.76 -1.82
CA VAL A 199 18.23 1.71 -1.22
C VAL A 199 17.34 2.71 -1.95
N ASN A 200 16.03 2.46 -2.03
CA ASN A 200 15.06 3.43 -2.59
C ASN A 200 14.07 3.98 -1.55
N GLY A 201 14.25 3.62 -0.26
CA GLY A 201 13.43 4.08 0.85
C GLY A 201 12.14 3.27 1.07
N GLU A 202 11.80 2.35 0.18
CA GLU A 202 10.68 1.43 0.43
C GLU A 202 11.03 0.46 1.58
N THR A 203 10.10 0.32 2.52
CA THR A 203 10.19 -0.63 3.64
C THR A 203 8.91 -1.47 3.74
N SER A 204 9.03 -2.68 4.27
CA SER A 204 7.91 -3.58 4.56
C SER A 204 8.20 -4.33 5.85
N GLY A 205 7.62 -3.88 6.97
CA GLY A 205 8.01 -4.35 8.30
C GLY A 205 9.50 -4.15 8.56
N LYS A 206 10.23 -5.24 8.88
CA LYS A 206 11.69 -5.21 9.09
C LYS A 206 12.49 -5.40 7.78
N TRP A 207 11.89 -5.19 6.62
CA TRP A 207 12.56 -5.36 5.32
C TRP A 207 12.76 -4.03 4.63
N VAL A 208 13.93 -3.85 4.03
CA VAL A 208 14.31 -2.68 3.24
C VAL A 208 14.51 -3.12 1.81
N LYS A 209 13.94 -2.36 0.86
CA LYS A 209 14.13 -2.62 -0.56
C LYS A 209 15.48 -2.09 -1.02
N ILE A 210 16.25 -2.96 -1.65
CA ILE A 210 17.62 -2.70 -2.06
C ILE A 210 17.86 -3.08 -3.52
N LYS A 211 18.87 -2.48 -4.13
CA LYS A 211 19.44 -2.91 -5.41
C LYS A 211 20.93 -3.19 -5.22
N ALA A 212 21.33 -4.43 -5.49
CA ALA A 212 22.71 -4.88 -5.38
C ALA A 212 23.05 -5.76 -6.57
N GLN A 213 24.22 -5.58 -7.19
CA GLN A 213 24.68 -6.40 -8.33
C GLN A 213 23.59 -6.53 -9.43
N ASN A 214 22.95 -5.41 -9.76
CA ASN A 214 21.83 -5.30 -10.70
C ASN A 214 20.55 -6.10 -10.34
N THR A 215 20.48 -6.66 -9.13
CA THR A 215 19.34 -7.39 -8.59
C THR A 215 18.58 -6.50 -7.60
N ILE A 216 17.27 -6.36 -7.80
CA ILE A 216 16.38 -5.64 -6.87
C ILE A 216 15.69 -6.66 -5.97
N GLY A 217 15.73 -6.43 -4.65
CA GLY A 217 15.12 -7.31 -3.68
C GLY A 217 14.97 -6.66 -2.31
N TRP A 218 14.74 -7.47 -1.30
CA TRP A 218 14.48 -7.06 0.08
C TRP A 218 15.50 -7.69 1.00
N MET A 219 16.13 -6.86 1.84
CA MET A 219 17.06 -7.28 2.86
C MET A 219 16.50 -6.92 4.25
N HIS A 220 16.73 -7.78 5.24
CA HIS A 220 16.30 -7.50 6.59
C HIS A 220 17.09 -6.30 7.19
N SER A 221 16.38 -5.38 7.82
CA SER A 221 16.89 -4.07 8.25
C SER A 221 18.08 -4.14 9.21
N ASN A 222 18.15 -5.18 10.06
CA ASN A 222 19.29 -5.40 10.96
C ASN A 222 20.66 -5.44 10.24
N TYR A 223 20.68 -5.85 8.97
CA TYR A 223 21.89 -5.96 8.16
C TYR A 223 22.10 -4.78 7.22
N VAL A 224 21.19 -3.79 7.21
CA VAL A 224 21.33 -2.58 6.42
C VAL A 224 22.11 -1.55 7.23
N LYS A 225 23.37 -1.33 6.87
CA LYS A 225 24.20 -0.27 7.45
C LYS A 225 24.22 0.89 6.47
N TYR A 226 23.23 1.76 6.61
CA TYR A 226 23.14 2.98 5.79
C TYR A 226 24.44 3.76 5.88
N ASP A 227 24.91 4.22 4.72
CA ASP A 227 26.01 5.17 4.69
C ASP A 227 25.55 6.43 5.44
N LYS A 228 26.50 7.12 6.06
CA LYS A 228 26.23 8.39 6.71
C LYS A 228 25.68 9.36 5.66
N LEU A 229 24.37 9.59 5.68
CA LEU A 229 23.74 10.57 4.80
C LEU A 229 24.23 11.95 5.26
N ILE A 230 25.19 12.53 4.52
CA ILE A 230 25.63 13.89 4.77
C ILE A 230 24.57 14.82 4.19
N LEU A 231 23.77 15.41 5.07
CA LEU A 231 22.75 16.37 4.70
C LEU A 231 23.39 17.65 4.19
N LYS A 232 22.82 18.21 3.12
CA LYS A 232 23.05 19.59 2.77
C LYS A 232 22.39 20.48 3.83
N GLU A 233 23.14 21.41 4.40
CA GLU A 233 22.67 22.35 5.42
C GLU A 233 21.92 23.54 4.79
N ASP A 234 20.86 23.26 4.03
CA ASP A 234 20.13 24.24 3.23
C ASP A 234 18.92 24.88 3.94
N GLY A 235 18.66 24.50 5.20
CA GLY A 235 17.56 25.02 5.97
C GLY A 235 16.18 24.51 5.51
N LYS A 236 16.14 23.44 4.71
CA LYS A 236 14.91 22.83 4.20
C LYS A 236 14.78 21.41 4.73
N TRP A 237 13.70 21.14 5.46
CA TRP A 237 13.46 19.81 6.02
C TRP A 237 12.70 18.92 5.04
N GLY A 238 13.42 18.47 4.02
CA GLY A 238 12.96 17.51 3.03
C GLY A 238 13.05 16.05 3.49
N ALA A 239 12.81 15.13 2.55
CA ALA A 239 12.80 13.69 2.83
C ALA A 239 14.14 13.19 3.39
N ASP A 240 15.27 13.73 2.93
CA ASP A 240 16.61 13.31 3.38
C ASP A 240 16.87 13.71 4.83
N THR A 241 16.54 14.95 5.22
CA THR A 241 16.59 15.39 6.63
C THR A 241 15.71 14.50 7.50
N THR A 242 14.53 14.11 7.01
CA THR A 242 13.62 13.21 7.73
C THR A 242 14.17 11.79 7.86
N ARG A 243 14.73 11.20 6.79
CA ARG A 243 15.37 9.87 6.85
C ARG A 243 16.54 9.86 7.82
N ARG A 244 17.35 10.91 7.80
CA ARG A 244 18.49 11.03 8.71
C ARG A 244 18.04 11.16 10.16
N ALA A 245 17.01 11.97 10.43
CA ALA A 245 16.42 12.04 11.75
C ALA A 245 15.84 10.67 12.18
N GLN A 246 15.08 10.00 11.32
CA GLN A 246 14.55 8.65 11.58
C GLN A 246 15.67 7.65 11.89
N GLN A 247 16.78 7.69 11.16
CA GLN A 247 17.96 6.88 11.46
C GLN A 247 18.50 7.14 12.87
N ILE A 248 18.70 8.41 13.24
CA ILE A 248 19.21 8.82 14.56
C ILE A 248 18.28 8.35 15.68
N PHE A 249 16.97 8.41 15.47
CA PHE A 249 15.97 7.99 16.45
C PHE A 249 15.59 6.49 16.36
N GLY A 250 16.26 5.69 15.53
CA GLY A 250 16.02 4.24 15.42
C GLY A 250 14.66 3.87 14.81
N LEU A 251 14.12 4.71 13.93
CA LEU A 251 12.82 4.57 13.29
C LEU A 251 12.93 4.11 11.83
N PRO A 252 11.85 3.59 11.22
CA PRO A 252 11.78 3.36 9.79
C PRO A 252 12.07 4.64 9.00
N GLN A 253 12.96 4.54 8.00
CA GLN A 253 13.47 5.67 7.23
C GLN A 253 12.62 5.96 5.97
N ASP A 254 11.31 6.15 6.15
CA ASP A 254 10.39 6.42 5.03
C ASP A 254 10.55 7.84 4.45
N GLY A 255 11.22 8.75 5.17
CA GLY A 255 11.42 10.14 4.76
C GLY A 255 10.17 11.02 4.90
N VAL A 256 9.17 10.58 5.66
CA VAL A 256 7.87 11.24 5.82
C VAL A 256 7.62 11.64 7.28
N ILE A 257 7.13 12.87 7.46
CA ILE A 257 6.57 13.31 8.75
C ILE A 257 5.06 13.20 8.66
N SER A 258 4.53 12.04 9.05
CA SER A 258 3.10 11.71 8.90
C SER A 258 2.20 12.51 9.85
N ASN A 259 0.93 12.67 9.42
CA ASN A 259 -0.17 13.16 10.24
C ASN A 259 0.13 14.44 11.04
N GLN A 260 0.42 15.54 10.35
CA GLN A 260 0.63 16.86 10.96
C GLN A 260 -0.62 17.73 10.81
N LEU A 261 -0.95 18.53 11.83
CA LEU A 261 -2.19 19.33 11.79
C LEU A 261 -2.07 20.50 10.80
N ASN A 262 -3.06 20.65 9.91
CA ASN A 262 -3.14 21.77 8.95
C ASN A 262 -2.99 23.15 9.63
N PHE A 263 -3.49 23.28 10.87
CA PHE A 263 -3.40 24.51 11.65
C PHE A 263 -1.95 24.97 11.90
N TYR A 264 -0.97 24.06 11.96
CA TYR A 264 0.45 24.40 12.17
C TYR A 264 1.22 24.64 10.87
N LYS A 265 0.58 24.51 9.70
CA LYS A 265 1.27 24.63 8.40
C LYS A 265 1.90 26.01 8.20
N SER A 266 1.24 27.08 8.64
CA SER A 266 1.72 28.46 8.48
C SER A 266 3.00 28.76 9.27
N ILE A 267 3.23 28.06 10.39
CA ILE A 267 4.44 28.20 11.22
C ILE A 267 5.53 27.19 10.85
N CYS A 268 5.29 26.32 9.86
CA CYS A 268 6.22 25.27 9.42
C CYS A 268 6.56 25.30 7.91
N PRO A 269 6.72 26.46 7.25
CA PRO A 269 6.97 26.50 5.79
C PRO A 269 8.26 25.78 5.36
N GLY A 270 9.24 25.60 6.26
CA GLY A 270 10.47 24.84 6.02
C GLY A 270 10.34 23.32 6.12
N ILE A 271 9.20 22.80 6.58
CA ILE A 271 8.95 21.36 6.72
C ILE A 271 8.30 20.80 5.45
N LEU A 272 9.14 20.39 4.51
CA LEU A 272 8.72 19.97 3.17
C LEU A 272 8.25 18.51 3.09
N SER A 273 8.64 17.69 4.07
CA SER A 273 8.31 16.26 4.13
C SER A 273 7.08 15.93 5.00
N ALA A 274 6.38 16.96 5.50
CA ALA A 274 5.18 16.76 6.31
C ALA A 274 3.95 16.43 5.46
N GLN A 275 3.20 15.42 5.92
CA GLN A 275 1.85 15.14 5.44
C GLN A 275 0.85 15.84 6.35
N TRP A 276 0.23 16.89 5.82
CA TRP A 276 -0.73 17.71 6.54
C TRP A 276 -2.14 17.09 6.50
N SER A 277 -2.83 17.09 7.65
CA SER A 277 -4.11 16.43 7.89
C SER A 277 -4.97 17.22 8.90
N ASN A 278 -6.24 16.85 9.06
CA ASN A 278 -7.13 17.34 10.13
C ASN A 278 -7.37 16.29 11.23
N ALA A 279 -6.66 15.15 11.19
CA ALA A 279 -6.85 14.08 12.16
C ALA A 279 -6.21 14.44 13.51
N LYS A 280 -7.05 14.67 14.52
CA LYS A 280 -6.63 15.07 15.88
C LYS A 280 -6.00 13.95 16.72
N LYS A 281 -5.85 12.74 16.16
CA LYS A 281 -5.23 11.58 16.83
C LYS A 281 -4.22 10.92 15.89
N GLY A 282 -3.07 10.51 16.43
CA GLY A 282 -2.07 9.71 15.72
C GLY A 282 -0.88 10.45 15.09
N GLY A 283 -0.44 11.60 15.63
CA GLY A 283 0.73 12.34 15.11
C GLY A 283 2.01 11.50 14.97
N SER A 284 2.96 11.97 14.14
CA SER A 284 4.16 11.26 13.70
C SER A 284 4.98 10.61 14.83
N GLN A 285 5.40 9.36 14.61
CA GLN A 285 6.34 8.66 15.50
C GLN A 285 7.69 9.36 15.58
N LEU A 286 8.18 9.94 14.47
CA LEU A 286 9.41 10.73 14.47
C LEU A 286 9.27 11.92 15.40
N VAL A 287 8.17 12.65 15.30
CA VAL A 287 7.95 13.84 16.13
C VAL A 287 7.82 13.45 17.61
N ARG A 288 7.17 12.34 17.95
CA ARG A 288 7.13 11.83 19.33
C ARG A 288 8.53 11.51 19.87
N ALA A 289 9.36 10.83 19.08
CA ALA A 289 10.73 10.53 19.46
C ALA A 289 11.56 11.81 19.68
N MET A 290 11.40 12.80 18.80
CA MET A 290 12.05 14.10 18.94
C MET A 290 11.52 14.88 20.15
N GLN A 291 10.22 14.83 20.45
CA GLN A 291 9.64 15.45 21.64
C GLN A 291 10.19 14.84 22.93
N ALA A 292 10.35 13.51 22.97
CA ALA A 292 11.03 12.83 24.06
C ALA A 292 12.48 13.33 24.22
N TRP A 293 13.23 13.40 23.11
CA TRP A 293 14.59 13.92 23.08
C TRP A 293 14.72 15.41 23.47
N LEU A 294 13.65 16.18 23.28
CA LEU A 294 13.54 17.59 23.68
C LEU A 294 13.05 17.75 25.12
N GLY A 295 12.59 16.69 25.78
CA GLY A 295 12.04 16.76 27.14
C GLY A 295 10.68 17.45 27.22
N ILE A 296 9.87 17.37 26.16
CA ILE A 296 8.54 18.01 26.08
C ILE A 296 7.43 16.96 25.90
N PRO A 297 6.13 17.33 26.09
CA PRO A 297 5.02 16.42 25.85
C PRO A 297 5.03 15.81 24.45
N GLN A 298 4.79 14.51 24.37
CA GLN A 298 4.95 13.71 23.15
C GLN A 298 3.63 13.57 22.36
N ASP A 299 3.05 14.67 21.89
CA ASP A 299 1.78 14.66 21.16
C ASP A 299 1.89 14.19 19.68
N GLY A 300 3.10 14.17 19.12
CA GLY A 300 3.42 13.79 17.74
C GLY A 300 3.22 14.89 16.70
N TYR A 301 3.03 16.14 17.11
CA TYR A 301 2.81 17.28 16.22
C TYR A 301 3.92 18.34 16.31
N ILE A 302 4.28 18.90 15.15
CA ILE A 302 5.22 20.03 15.04
C ILE A 302 4.46 21.33 15.35
N GLY A 303 4.05 21.46 16.61
CA GLY A 303 3.40 22.66 17.13
C GLY A 303 4.39 23.68 17.72
N PRO A 304 3.91 24.84 18.20
CA PRO A 304 4.76 25.90 18.75
C PRO A 304 5.70 25.44 19.88
N VAL A 305 5.25 24.53 20.74
CA VAL A 305 6.05 23.98 21.83
C VAL A 305 7.24 23.18 21.28
N PHE A 306 6.99 22.32 20.29
CA PHE A 306 8.04 21.58 19.60
C PHE A 306 9.04 22.52 18.91
N ILE A 307 8.54 23.51 18.17
CA ILE A 307 9.38 24.42 17.39
C ILE A 307 10.30 25.22 18.31
N LYS A 308 9.77 25.83 19.37
CA LYS A 308 10.57 26.61 20.33
C LYS A 308 11.59 25.74 21.05
N ALA A 309 11.22 24.52 21.45
CA ALA A 309 12.14 23.58 22.07
C ALA A 309 13.29 23.19 21.12
N LEU A 310 12.97 22.88 19.85
CA LEU A 310 13.98 22.58 18.84
C LEU A 310 14.91 23.78 18.60
N GLN A 311 14.35 24.99 18.46
CA GLN A 311 15.12 26.22 18.32
C GLN A 311 16.08 26.44 19.49
N GLY A 312 15.60 26.26 20.73
CA GLY A 312 16.43 26.35 21.93
C GLY A 312 17.56 25.32 21.93
N LYS A 313 17.25 24.06 21.60
CA LYS A 313 18.25 23.00 21.54
C LYS A 313 19.30 23.21 20.45
N MET A 314 18.93 23.86 19.33
CA MET A 314 19.83 24.23 18.24
C MET A 314 20.55 25.57 18.45
N GLY A 315 20.39 26.20 19.63
CA GLY A 315 21.01 27.49 19.94
C GLY A 315 20.52 28.63 19.05
N LYS A 316 19.26 28.57 18.59
CA LYS A 316 18.63 29.60 17.74
C LYS A 316 17.55 30.35 18.51
N ARG A 317 17.17 31.52 17.96
CA ARG A 317 16.06 32.33 18.49
C ARG A 317 14.77 31.49 18.50
N GLN A 318 14.06 31.51 19.63
CA GLN A 318 12.83 30.74 19.83
C GLN A 318 11.59 31.52 19.34
N ASP A 319 11.55 31.86 18.06
CA ASP A 319 10.45 32.63 17.45
C ASP A 319 9.19 31.80 17.15
N GLY A 320 9.27 30.47 17.29
CA GLY A 320 8.13 29.57 17.06
C GLY A 320 7.81 29.30 15.58
N VAL A 321 8.69 29.68 14.65
CA VAL A 321 8.52 29.47 13.21
C VAL A 321 9.72 28.73 12.60
N LEU A 322 9.44 27.71 11.78
CA LEU A 322 10.45 27.05 10.94
C LEU A 322 10.31 27.56 9.51
N SER A 323 10.97 28.68 9.19
CA SER A 323 10.97 29.35 7.87
C SER A 323 11.52 28.48 6.72
N ASN A 324 11.38 28.93 5.47
CA ASN A 324 11.95 28.27 4.30
C ASN A 324 12.80 29.27 3.49
N PRO A 325 14.14 29.25 3.62
CA PRO A 325 14.95 28.37 4.49
C PRO A 325 14.88 28.79 5.98
N SER A 326 15.16 27.85 6.89
CA SER A 326 15.24 28.09 8.35
C SER A 326 16.64 27.87 8.88
N GLN A 327 17.14 28.84 9.64
CA GLN A 327 18.40 28.72 10.39
C GLN A 327 18.33 27.63 11.48
N CYS A 328 17.14 27.37 12.04
CA CYS A 328 16.93 26.26 12.97
C CYS A 328 17.06 24.92 12.26
N ILE A 329 16.46 24.79 11.07
CA ILE A 329 16.58 23.57 10.26
C ILE A 329 18.04 23.36 9.81
N THR A 330 18.74 24.42 9.38
CA THR A 330 20.17 24.36 9.04
C THR A 330 21.00 23.81 10.20
N ALA A 331 20.79 24.34 11.40
CA ALA A 331 21.50 23.86 12.59
C ALA A 331 21.12 22.42 12.97
N PHE A 332 19.85 22.03 12.76
CA PHE A 332 19.42 20.64 12.95
C PHE A 332 20.05 19.68 11.94
N GLN A 333 20.18 20.08 10.67
CA GLN A 333 20.89 19.32 9.64
C GLN A 333 22.38 19.16 10.00
N HIS A 334 23.03 20.24 10.47
CA HIS A 334 24.39 20.20 10.97
C HIS A 334 24.55 19.21 12.14
N TRP A 335 23.67 19.29 13.14
CA TRP A 335 23.66 18.36 14.26
C TRP A 335 23.47 16.91 13.81
N CYS A 336 22.57 16.66 12.86
CA CYS A 336 22.34 15.33 12.27
C CYS A 336 23.60 14.79 11.57
N ASN A 337 24.37 15.66 10.90
CA ASN A 337 25.64 15.30 10.27
C ASN A 337 26.75 14.94 11.29
N GLN A 338 26.64 15.36 12.54
CA GLN A 338 27.59 15.02 13.59
C GLN A 338 27.31 13.68 14.27
N GLN A 339 26.08 13.16 14.17
CA GLN A 339 25.72 11.90 14.81
C GLN A 339 26.40 10.70 14.12
N SER A 340 26.78 9.69 14.90
CA SER A 340 27.45 8.46 14.43
C SER A 340 26.53 7.52 13.69
#